data_AF-A0A957YHA8-F1
#
_entry.id   AF-A0A957YHA8-F1
#
_cell.length_a   1.000
_cell.length_b   1.000
_cell.length_c   1.000
_cell.angle_alpha   90.00
_cell.angle_beta   90.00
_cell.angle_gamma   90.00
#
_symmetry.space_group_name_H-M   'P 1'
#
loop_
_entity.id
_entity.type
_entity.pdbx_description
1 polymer ?
#
loop_
_entity_poly.entity_id
_entity_poly.type
_entity_poly.pdbx_seq_one_letter_code
_entity_poly.pdbx_strand_id
1 'polypeptide(L)'
;MDSGSAMGSSSDKKLFSYIKEYFFKHTDRALTVIFGIIGILGLILSYIGWQYPDGVPMRMFMIRDLAILGIAIVLTLFATTFKLQSISIRKETNSKVKQIRGETSAQVEGLRLYITKQLENYRITGRNFTSELVDYYRTRSSDIHINEIGPEEWEFMKDVCKDITLRVRIALEEHLRHTHPQINENISVCVKLLISSERLLDIVGTRLNSQAKIGLKTKDKWVITAYRDPKTYSDKKREVSHVVYEIDQNTAYMNIFKGLKECFLNNNLKDLEDAYLNENPNWDRHYNATVVVPIRYELTSLGEYEFFGALAVDSLNKSKSELFNEDCVYILAHAADFLANFFLSIALFRMCDEKEN
;
A
#
# COMPACT_ATOMS: atom_id res chain seq x y z
N MET A 1 -33.78 -38.85 -46.25
CA MET A 1 -32.47 -39.52 -46.33
C MET A 1 -31.60 -38.98 -45.21
N ASP A 2 -31.64 -39.72 -44.11
CA ASP A 2 -30.65 -39.95 -43.05
C ASP A 2 -29.74 -38.81 -42.57
N SER A 3 -30.20 -38.17 -41.49
CA SER A 3 -29.36 -37.57 -40.46
C SER A 3 -28.97 -38.64 -39.43
N GLY A 4 -27.79 -39.26 -39.60
CA GLY A 4 -27.21 -40.22 -38.65
C GLY A 4 -26.43 -39.53 -37.53
N SER A 5 -26.72 -39.97 -36.31
CA SER A 5 -26.21 -39.52 -35.00
C SER A 5 -24.69 -39.66 -34.80
N ALA A 6 -24.04 -38.61 -34.29
CA ALA A 6 -22.72 -38.68 -33.65
C ALA A 6 -22.77 -37.98 -32.29
N MET A 7 -23.53 -38.55 -31.36
CA MET A 7 -23.72 -38.04 -29.99
C MET A 7 -23.31 -39.14 -29.01
N GLY A 8 -22.01 -39.41 -28.90
CA GLY A 8 -21.49 -40.51 -28.08
C GLY A 8 -20.12 -40.32 -27.41
N SER A 9 -19.23 -39.40 -27.84
CA SER A 9 -17.82 -39.45 -27.39
C SER A 9 -17.42 -38.51 -26.23
N SER A 10 -18.35 -37.68 -25.72
CA SER A 10 -18.04 -36.67 -24.68
C SER A 10 -18.23 -37.20 -23.24
N SER A 11 -19.22 -38.07 -23.03
CA SER A 11 -19.52 -38.64 -21.70
C SER A 11 -18.43 -39.61 -21.24
N ASP A 12 -17.98 -40.48 -22.15
CA ASP A 12 -16.98 -41.51 -21.84
C ASP A 12 -15.61 -40.93 -21.46
N LYS A 13 -15.22 -39.80 -22.09
CA LYS A 13 -13.97 -39.11 -21.77
C LYS A 13 -13.99 -38.47 -20.37
N LYS A 14 -15.14 -37.92 -19.96
CA LYS A 14 -15.31 -37.35 -18.61
C LYS A 14 -15.32 -38.44 -17.54
N LEU A 15 -16.02 -39.55 -17.80
CA LEU A 15 -16.04 -40.70 -16.89
C LEU A 15 -14.64 -41.30 -16.74
N PHE A 16 -13.91 -41.48 -17.86
CA PHE A 16 -12.54 -42.00 -17.81
C PHE A 16 -11.58 -41.06 -17.10
N SER A 17 -11.70 -39.74 -17.31
CA SER A 17 -10.90 -38.74 -16.58
C SER A 17 -11.19 -38.76 -15.08
N TYR A 18 -12.47 -38.91 -14.70
CA TYR A 18 -12.89 -38.98 -13.30
C TYR A 18 -12.40 -40.26 -12.63
N ILE A 19 -12.52 -41.42 -13.28
CA ILE A 19 -11.99 -42.69 -12.79
C ILE A 19 -10.47 -42.62 -12.65
N LYS A 20 -9.77 -42.05 -13.64
CA LYS A 20 -8.32 -41.84 -13.59
C LYS A 20 -7.92 -40.95 -12.41
N GLU A 21 -8.62 -39.85 -12.20
CA GLU A 21 -8.32 -38.93 -11.11
C GLU A 21 -8.73 -39.50 -9.74
N TYR A 22 -9.84 -40.22 -9.63
CA TYR A 22 -10.31 -40.75 -8.35
C TYR A 22 -9.43 -41.91 -7.86
N PHE A 23 -9.12 -42.86 -8.75
CA PHE A 23 -8.38 -44.08 -8.41
C PHE A 23 -6.85 -43.95 -8.55
N PHE A 24 -6.36 -43.10 -9.47
CA PHE A 24 -4.92 -43.02 -9.78
C PHE A 24 -4.25 -41.69 -9.40
N LYS A 25 -4.95 -40.73 -8.77
CA LYS A 25 -4.34 -39.46 -8.30
C LYS A 25 -3.29 -39.65 -7.20
N HIS A 26 -3.40 -40.72 -6.43
CA HIS A 26 -2.39 -41.12 -5.45
C HIS A 26 -1.92 -42.53 -5.77
N THR A 27 -0.61 -42.73 -5.88
CA THR A 27 0.02 -44.02 -6.18
C THR A 27 -0.42 -45.12 -5.21
N ASP A 28 -0.66 -44.75 -3.96
CA ASP A 28 -1.11 -45.67 -2.91
C ASP A 28 -2.55 -46.18 -3.16
N ARG A 29 -3.42 -45.37 -3.76
CA ARG A 29 -4.79 -45.79 -4.14
C ARG A 29 -4.80 -46.71 -5.35
N ALA A 30 -3.98 -46.42 -6.35
CA ALA A 30 -3.84 -47.26 -7.54
C ALA A 30 -3.36 -48.67 -7.18
N LEU A 31 -2.34 -48.76 -6.32
CA LEU A 31 -1.86 -50.04 -5.80
C LEU A 31 -2.95 -50.79 -5.03
N THR A 32 -3.68 -50.10 -4.15
CA THR A 32 -4.77 -50.71 -3.37
C THR A 32 -5.85 -51.30 -4.27
N VAL A 33 -6.23 -50.61 -5.35
CA VAL A 33 -7.21 -51.11 -6.33
C VAL A 33 -6.68 -52.34 -7.06
N ILE A 34 -5.43 -52.30 -7.53
CA ILE A 34 -4.80 -53.43 -8.23
C ILE A 34 -4.73 -54.65 -7.32
N PHE A 35 -4.29 -54.49 -6.07
CA PHE A 35 -4.27 -55.57 -5.09
C PHE A 35 -5.68 -56.09 -4.76
N GLY A 36 -6.68 -55.21 -4.68
CA GLY A 36 -8.08 -55.60 -4.52
C GLY A 36 -8.58 -56.48 -5.67
N ILE A 37 -8.29 -56.11 -6.92
CA ILE A 37 -8.65 -56.89 -8.11
C ILE A 37 -7.96 -58.25 -8.11
N ILE A 38 -6.65 -58.29 -7.83
CA ILE A 38 -5.87 -59.54 -7.74
C ILE A 38 -6.44 -60.46 -6.65
N GLY A 39 -6.79 -59.90 -5.48
CA GLY A 39 -7.41 -60.64 -4.38
C GLY A 39 -8.77 -61.24 -4.77
N ILE A 40 -9.64 -60.47 -5.42
CA ILE A 40 -10.95 -60.94 -5.90
C ILE A 40 -10.78 -62.07 -6.93
N LEU A 41 -9.88 -61.92 -7.90
CA LEU A 41 -9.59 -62.95 -8.89
C LEU A 41 -9.04 -64.24 -8.23
N GLY A 42 -8.17 -64.10 -7.23
CA GLY A 42 -7.66 -65.22 -6.45
C GLY A 42 -8.76 -65.98 -5.69
N LEU A 43 -9.74 -65.25 -5.13
CA LEU A 43 -10.91 -65.85 -4.46
C LEU A 43 -11.80 -66.61 -5.44
N ILE A 44 -12.13 -66.02 -6.59
CA ILE A 44 -12.94 -66.65 -7.64
C ILE A 44 -12.29 -67.95 -8.12
N LEU A 45 -10.99 -67.92 -8.43
CA LEU A 45 -10.24 -69.10 -8.88
C LEU A 45 -10.15 -70.18 -7.80
N SER A 46 -10.08 -69.81 -6.52
CA SER A 46 -10.09 -70.76 -5.41
C SER A 46 -11.46 -71.41 -5.22
N TYR A 47 -12.53 -70.64 -5.38
CA TYR A 47 -13.90 -71.16 -5.35
C TYR A 47 -14.18 -72.15 -6.48
N ILE A 48 -13.75 -71.83 -7.72
CA ILE A 48 -13.86 -72.75 -8.86
C ILE A 48 -13.06 -74.03 -8.59
N GLY A 49 -11.86 -73.91 -8.05
CA GLY A 49 -11.02 -75.06 -7.70
C GLY A 49 -11.62 -75.96 -6.62
N TRP A 50 -12.34 -75.40 -5.63
CA TRP A 50 -13.07 -76.17 -4.63
C TRP A 50 -14.14 -77.04 -5.29
N GLN A 51 -14.93 -76.49 -6.22
CA GLN A 51 -16.05 -77.20 -6.85
C GLN A 51 -15.66 -78.45 -7.65
N TYR A 52 -14.37 -78.65 -7.94
CA TYR A 52 -13.86 -79.81 -8.70
C TYR A 52 -12.70 -80.52 -7.99
N PRO A 53 -12.95 -81.14 -6.81
CA PRO A 53 -11.89 -81.64 -5.93
C PRO A 53 -11.14 -82.87 -6.48
N ASP A 54 -11.80 -83.70 -7.29
CA ASP A 54 -11.23 -84.98 -7.75
C ASP A 54 -10.40 -84.87 -9.05
N GLY A 55 -10.33 -83.67 -9.66
CA GLY A 55 -9.69 -83.46 -10.97
C GLY A 55 -8.49 -82.52 -10.98
N VAL A 56 -8.21 -81.79 -9.90
CA VAL A 56 -7.18 -80.74 -9.90
C VAL A 56 -6.02 -81.10 -8.97
N PRO A 57 -4.82 -81.37 -9.51
CA PRO A 57 -3.64 -81.67 -8.70
C PRO A 57 -3.29 -80.48 -7.79
N MET A 58 -3.06 -80.73 -6.50
CA MET A 58 -2.66 -79.73 -5.50
C MET A 58 -1.50 -78.82 -5.95
N ARG A 59 -0.62 -79.33 -6.82
CA ARG A 59 0.50 -78.60 -7.44
C ARG A 59 0.05 -77.39 -8.28
N MET A 60 -1.13 -77.43 -8.89
CA MET A 60 -1.65 -76.34 -9.71
C MET A 60 -2.00 -75.10 -8.87
N PHE A 61 -2.54 -75.30 -7.65
CA PHE A 61 -2.80 -74.20 -6.71
C PHE A 61 -1.52 -73.53 -6.23
N MET A 62 -0.47 -74.31 -5.93
CA MET A 62 0.82 -73.76 -5.53
C MET A 62 1.48 -72.93 -6.65
N ILE A 63 1.43 -73.40 -7.90
CA ILE A 63 1.98 -72.66 -9.05
C ILE A 63 1.22 -71.35 -9.26
N ARG A 64 -0.12 -71.37 -9.15
CA ARG A 64 -0.97 -70.18 -9.23
C ARG A 64 -0.61 -69.16 -8.16
N ASP A 65 -0.53 -69.57 -6.90
CA ASP A 65 -0.27 -68.67 -5.78
C ASP A 65 1.14 -68.08 -5.85
N LEU A 66 2.12 -68.87 -6.29
CA LEU A 66 3.48 -68.39 -6.58
C LEU A 66 3.49 -67.38 -7.74
N ALA A 67 2.72 -67.60 -8.81
CA ALA A 67 2.61 -66.65 -9.91
C ALA A 67 1.95 -65.33 -9.47
N ILE A 68 0.88 -65.40 -8.67
CA ILE A 68 0.21 -64.22 -8.11
C ILE A 68 1.18 -63.43 -7.21
N LEU A 69 1.92 -64.12 -6.34
CA LEU A 69 2.93 -63.50 -5.48
C LEU A 69 4.04 -62.84 -6.31
N GLY A 70 4.51 -63.50 -7.37
CA GLY A 70 5.51 -62.93 -8.28
C GLY A 70 5.03 -61.63 -8.95
N ILE A 71 3.80 -61.62 -9.46
CA ILE A 71 3.18 -60.43 -10.06
C ILE A 71 3.02 -59.31 -9.02
N ALA A 72 2.56 -59.63 -7.82
CA ALA A 72 2.40 -58.69 -6.71
C ALA A 72 3.73 -58.00 -6.33
N ILE A 73 4.82 -58.76 -6.28
CA ILE A 73 6.16 -58.23 -6.00
C ILE A 73 6.61 -57.27 -7.10
N VAL A 74 6.48 -57.67 -8.38
CA VAL A 74 6.87 -56.82 -9.52
C VAL A 74 6.08 -55.50 -9.54
N LEU A 75 4.76 -55.57 -9.31
CA LEU A 75 3.91 -54.37 -9.27
C LEU A 75 4.26 -53.45 -8.09
N THR A 76 4.58 -54.02 -6.92
CA THR A 76 5.05 -53.25 -5.75
C THR A 76 6.36 -52.52 -6.06
N LEU A 77 7.32 -53.22 -6.68
CA LEU A 77 8.60 -52.64 -7.07
C LEU A 77 8.40 -51.50 -8.08
N PHE A 78 7.56 -51.71 -9.10
CA PHE A 78 7.26 -50.69 -10.11
C PHE A 78 6.58 -49.46 -9.50
N ALA A 79 5.62 -49.63 -8.60
CA ALA A 79 4.98 -48.49 -7.95
C ALA A 79 5.93 -47.75 -7.01
N THR A 80 6.86 -48.46 -6.36
CA THR A 80 7.88 -47.85 -5.49
C THR A 80 8.85 -47.02 -6.31
N THR A 81 9.35 -47.52 -7.44
CA THR A 81 10.25 -46.76 -8.34
C THR A 81 9.55 -45.54 -8.92
N PHE A 82 8.28 -45.68 -9.34
CA PHE A 82 7.48 -44.55 -9.81
C PHE A 82 7.25 -43.48 -8.73
N LYS A 83 6.96 -43.90 -7.49
CA LYS A 83 6.82 -43.00 -6.33
C LYS A 83 8.12 -42.23 -6.08
N LEU A 84 9.27 -42.92 -6.08
CA LEU A 84 10.59 -42.30 -5.91
C LEU A 84 10.89 -41.28 -7.02
N GLN A 85 10.63 -41.62 -8.29
CA GLN A 85 10.79 -40.69 -9.41
C GLN A 85 9.88 -39.47 -9.26
N SER A 86 8.60 -39.66 -8.86
CA SER A 86 7.67 -38.55 -8.67
C SER A 86 8.10 -37.58 -7.56
N ILE A 87 8.71 -38.10 -6.48
CA ILE A 87 9.26 -37.29 -5.39
C ILE A 87 10.47 -36.49 -5.89
N SER A 88 11.35 -37.10 -6.68
CA SER A 88 12.52 -36.43 -7.27
C SER A 88 12.09 -35.26 -8.16
N ILE A 89 11.14 -35.48 -9.07
CA ILE A 89 10.61 -34.44 -9.97
C ILE A 89 9.96 -33.30 -9.18
N ARG A 90 9.21 -33.61 -8.12
CA ARG A 90 8.62 -32.58 -7.25
C ARG A 90 9.67 -31.74 -6.53
N LYS A 91 10.75 -32.37 -6.03
CA LYS A 91 11.84 -31.64 -5.37
C LYS A 91 12.53 -30.68 -6.34
N GLU A 92 12.85 -31.14 -7.55
CA GLU A 92 13.49 -30.31 -8.58
C GLU A 92 12.57 -29.17 -9.07
N THR A 93 11.28 -29.43 -9.23
CA THR A 93 10.31 -28.40 -9.63
C THR A 93 10.21 -27.32 -8.55
N ASN A 94 10.13 -27.73 -7.27
CA ASN A 94 10.05 -26.80 -6.15
C ASN A 94 11.33 -25.96 -5.99
N SER A 95 12.51 -26.52 -6.26
CA SER A 95 13.76 -25.74 -6.21
C SER A 95 13.82 -24.70 -7.32
N LYS A 96 13.42 -25.06 -8.56
CA LYS A 96 13.34 -24.11 -9.68
C LYS A 96 12.33 -22.98 -9.42
N VAL A 97 11.16 -23.29 -8.86
CA VAL A 97 10.15 -22.28 -8.49
C VAL A 97 10.69 -21.33 -7.42
N LYS A 98 11.42 -21.84 -6.42
CA LYS A 98 12.06 -20.99 -5.40
C LYS A 98 13.13 -20.07 -6.00
N GLN A 99 13.95 -20.58 -6.91
CA GLN A 99 14.96 -19.79 -7.60
C GLN A 99 14.34 -18.66 -8.44
N ILE A 100 13.33 -18.97 -9.27
CA ILE A 100 12.62 -17.99 -10.09
C ILE A 100 11.98 -16.90 -9.21
N ARG A 101 11.36 -17.28 -8.08
CA ARG A 101 10.81 -16.31 -7.13
C ARG A 101 11.87 -15.41 -6.52
N GLY A 102 13.04 -15.96 -6.17
CA GLY A 102 14.17 -15.18 -5.64
C GLY A 102 14.71 -14.18 -6.66
N GLU A 103 14.95 -14.62 -7.90
CA GLU A 103 15.42 -13.76 -8.99
C GLU A 103 14.40 -12.66 -9.32
N THR A 104 13.11 -12.99 -9.37
CA THR A 104 12.04 -12.01 -9.60
C THR A 104 11.97 -10.99 -8.47
N SER A 105 12.09 -11.43 -7.21
CA SER A 105 12.08 -10.53 -6.04
C SER A 105 13.25 -9.56 -6.06
N ALA A 106 14.45 -10.01 -6.43
CA ALA A 106 15.62 -9.16 -6.53
C ALA A 106 15.50 -8.14 -7.69
N GLN A 107 14.92 -8.54 -8.81
CA GLN A 107 14.65 -7.64 -9.94
C GLN A 107 13.60 -6.57 -9.59
N VAL A 108 12.52 -6.95 -8.90
CA VAL A 108 11.49 -6.01 -8.44
C VAL A 108 12.08 -5.01 -7.45
N GLU A 109 12.90 -5.46 -6.51
CA GLU A 109 13.56 -4.57 -5.56
C GLU A 109 14.55 -3.62 -6.25
N GLY A 110 15.32 -4.13 -7.22
CA GLY A 110 16.20 -3.31 -8.05
C GLY A 110 15.46 -2.22 -8.84
N LEU A 111 14.31 -2.56 -9.43
CA LEU A 111 13.44 -1.61 -10.13
C LEU A 111 12.84 -0.57 -9.18
N ARG A 112 12.40 -1.00 -7.98
CA ARG A 112 11.89 -0.11 -6.95
C ARG A 112 12.94 0.91 -6.54
N LEU A 113 14.15 0.48 -6.21
CA LEU A 113 15.27 1.37 -5.86
C LEU A 113 15.59 2.34 -7.00
N TYR A 114 15.57 1.88 -8.25
CA TYR A 114 15.76 2.74 -9.42
C TYR A 114 14.68 3.82 -9.51
N ILE A 115 13.40 3.44 -9.39
CA ILE A 115 12.28 4.38 -9.46
C ILE A 115 12.36 5.40 -8.32
N THR A 116 12.58 4.95 -7.07
CA THR A 116 12.75 5.84 -5.91
C THR A 116 13.89 6.83 -6.15
N LYS A 117 15.01 6.39 -6.72
CA LYS A 117 16.13 7.27 -7.07
C LYS A 117 15.76 8.27 -8.17
N GLN A 118 15.03 7.87 -9.21
CA GLN A 118 14.57 8.79 -10.25
C GLN A 118 13.60 9.83 -9.69
N LEU A 119 12.66 9.40 -8.85
CA LEU A 119 11.75 10.30 -8.15
C LEU A 119 12.52 11.31 -7.31
N GLU A 120 13.49 10.88 -6.50
CA GLU A 120 14.34 11.78 -5.73
C GLU A 120 15.10 12.77 -6.61
N ASN A 121 15.65 12.32 -7.76
CA ASN A 121 16.31 13.22 -8.70
C ASN A 121 15.35 14.29 -9.27
N TYR A 122 14.14 13.89 -9.68
CA TYR A 122 13.11 14.85 -10.14
C TYR A 122 12.74 15.85 -9.05
N ARG A 123 12.67 15.39 -7.79
CA ARG A 123 12.43 16.24 -6.62
C ARG A 123 13.52 17.30 -6.48
N ILE A 124 14.78 16.87 -6.50
CA ILE A 124 15.95 17.74 -6.39
C ILE A 124 15.98 18.73 -7.55
N THR A 125 15.77 18.28 -8.80
CA THR A 125 15.73 19.18 -9.96
C THR A 125 14.60 20.21 -9.85
N GLY A 126 13.40 19.78 -9.43
CA GLY A 126 12.27 20.68 -9.21
C GLY A 126 12.58 21.73 -8.14
N ARG A 127 13.18 21.31 -7.01
CA ARG A 127 13.59 22.24 -5.94
C ARG A 127 14.65 23.23 -6.38
N ASN A 128 15.67 22.77 -7.11
CA ASN A 128 16.73 23.64 -7.61
C ASN A 128 16.14 24.71 -8.54
N PHE A 129 15.29 24.31 -9.50
CA PHE A 129 14.60 25.26 -10.37
C PHE A 129 13.78 26.28 -9.58
N THR A 130 13.01 25.82 -8.60
CA THR A 130 12.20 26.68 -7.72
C THR A 130 13.07 27.66 -6.93
N SER A 131 14.17 27.19 -6.34
CA SER A 131 15.07 28.06 -5.60
C SER A 131 15.75 29.09 -6.50
N GLU A 132 16.21 28.69 -7.69
CA GLU A 132 16.82 29.61 -8.66
C GLU A 132 15.82 30.69 -9.09
N LEU A 133 14.55 30.30 -9.31
CA LEU A 133 13.46 31.22 -9.60
C LEU A 133 13.26 32.21 -8.44
N VAL A 134 13.19 31.73 -7.20
CA VAL A 134 13.04 32.59 -6.02
C VAL A 134 14.20 33.58 -5.88
N ASP A 135 15.44 33.09 -5.95
CA ASP A 135 16.62 33.95 -5.82
C ASP A 135 16.65 35.03 -6.92
N TYR A 136 16.25 34.67 -8.14
CA TYR A 136 16.11 35.60 -9.26
C TYR A 136 15.05 36.71 -9.01
N TYR A 137 13.94 36.39 -8.36
CA TYR A 137 12.89 37.37 -8.08
C TYR A 137 13.14 38.17 -6.81
N ARG A 138 13.73 37.58 -5.76
CA ARG A 138 14.07 38.27 -4.51
C ARG A 138 15.15 39.34 -4.71
N THR A 139 16.10 39.10 -5.62
CA THR A 139 17.06 40.14 -6.04
C THR A 139 16.39 41.35 -6.71
N ARG A 140 15.13 41.23 -7.13
CA ARG A 140 14.34 42.29 -7.79
C ARG A 140 13.18 42.85 -6.97
N SER A 141 12.88 42.30 -5.79
CA SER A 141 11.76 42.74 -4.96
C SER A 141 11.89 42.28 -3.52
N SER A 142 11.47 43.11 -2.57
CA SER A 142 11.37 42.73 -1.16
C SER A 142 10.15 41.83 -0.93
N ASP A 143 10.41 40.71 -0.26
CA ASP A 143 9.51 39.73 0.36
C ASP A 143 8.37 39.10 -0.48
N ILE A 144 8.44 37.77 -0.62
CA ILE A 144 7.39 36.94 -1.24
C ILE A 144 6.40 36.53 -0.15
N HIS A 145 5.20 37.10 -0.15
CA HIS A 145 4.17 36.76 0.83
C HIS A 145 2.93 36.14 0.16
N ILE A 146 2.61 34.89 0.53
CA ILE A 146 1.32 34.24 0.18
C ILE A 146 0.12 34.96 0.80
N ASN A 147 0.36 35.83 1.78
CA ASN A 147 -0.68 36.37 2.65
C ASN A 147 -1.76 37.18 1.93
N GLU A 148 -1.59 37.49 0.64
CA GLU A 148 -2.49 38.37 -0.09
C GLU A 148 -3.47 37.67 -1.04
N ILE A 149 -3.50 36.33 -1.14
CA ILE A 149 -4.41 35.60 -2.05
C ILE A 149 -5.84 36.19 -2.04
N GLY A 150 -6.29 36.64 -3.21
CA GLY A 150 -7.59 37.23 -3.44
C GLY A 150 -8.67 36.16 -3.57
N PRO A 151 -9.96 36.56 -3.66
CA PRO A 151 -11.06 35.59 -3.67
C PRO A 151 -10.99 34.59 -4.82
N GLU A 152 -10.61 35.04 -6.02
CA GLU A 152 -10.50 34.17 -7.21
C GLU A 152 -9.33 33.19 -7.10
N GLU A 153 -8.16 33.69 -6.68
CA GLU A 153 -7.00 32.82 -6.46
C GLU A 153 -7.22 31.86 -5.30
N TRP A 154 -8.03 32.22 -4.31
CA TRP A 154 -8.40 31.36 -3.20
C TRP A 154 -9.31 30.20 -3.64
N GLU A 155 -10.27 30.43 -4.53
CA GLU A 155 -11.06 29.35 -5.13
C GLU A 155 -10.19 28.44 -6.01
N PHE A 156 -9.31 29.02 -6.83
CA PHE A 156 -8.38 28.22 -7.64
C PHE A 156 -7.41 27.40 -6.77
N MET A 157 -6.87 27.99 -5.70
CA MET A 157 -6.03 27.31 -4.72
C MET A 157 -6.78 26.14 -4.08
N LYS A 158 -8.07 26.30 -3.76
CA LYS A 158 -8.91 25.21 -3.24
C LYS A 158 -9.07 24.08 -4.24
N ASP A 159 -9.26 24.38 -5.53
CA ASP A 159 -9.37 23.36 -6.57
C ASP A 159 -8.06 22.59 -6.76
N VAL A 160 -6.93 23.28 -6.74
CA VAL A 160 -5.60 22.64 -6.79
C VAL A 160 -5.35 21.78 -5.56
N CYS A 161 -5.64 22.29 -4.35
CA CYS A 161 -5.54 21.50 -3.13
C CYS A 161 -6.46 20.27 -3.16
N LYS A 162 -7.68 20.39 -3.71
CA LYS A 162 -8.62 19.29 -3.89
C LYS A 162 -8.06 18.20 -4.80
N ASP A 163 -7.54 18.56 -5.96
CA ASP A 163 -6.97 17.58 -6.90
C ASP A 163 -5.74 16.88 -6.28
N ILE A 164 -4.83 17.64 -5.68
CA ILE A 164 -3.60 17.10 -5.07
C ILE A 164 -3.93 16.17 -3.90
N THR A 165 -4.78 16.60 -2.96
CA THR A 165 -5.15 15.76 -1.81
C THR A 165 -5.90 14.50 -2.24
N LEU A 166 -6.73 14.58 -3.28
CA LEU A 166 -7.38 13.40 -3.86
C LEU A 166 -6.36 12.42 -4.45
N ARG A 167 -5.38 12.90 -5.22
CA ARG A 167 -4.32 12.06 -5.82
C ARG A 167 -3.43 11.42 -4.76
N VAL A 168 -3.01 12.19 -3.75
CA VAL A 168 -2.25 11.69 -2.60
C VAL A 168 -3.03 10.60 -1.89
N ARG A 169 -4.34 10.80 -1.66
CA ARG A 169 -5.19 9.79 -1.03
C ARG A 169 -5.23 8.51 -1.86
N ILE A 170 -5.46 8.61 -3.16
CA ILE A 170 -5.53 7.44 -4.05
C ILE A 170 -4.19 6.67 -4.04
N ALA A 171 -3.08 7.38 -4.20
CA ALA A 171 -1.74 6.78 -4.22
C ALA A 171 -1.42 6.08 -2.88
N LEU A 172 -1.74 6.70 -1.76
CA LEU A 172 -1.56 6.09 -0.44
C LEU A 172 -2.50 4.91 -0.20
N GLU A 173 -3.79 5.01 -0.53
CA GLU A 173 -4.74 3.90 -0.40
C GLU A 173 -4.28 2.69 -1.23
N GLU A 174 -3.71 2.93 -2.41
CA GLU A 174 -3.12 1.89 -3.24
C GLU A 174 -1.86 1.28 -2.61
N HIS A 175 -0.91 2.11 -2.16
CA HIS A 175 0.31 1.66 -1.48
C HIS A 175 -0.01 0.83 -0.22
N LEU A 176 -0.93 1.32 0.61
CA LEU A 176 -1.35 0.65 1.85
C LEU A 176 -2.06 -0.67 1.56
N ARG A 177 -2.84 -0.78 0.48
CA ARG A 177 -3.47 -2.05 0.08
C ARG A 177 -2.44 -3.11 -0.30
N HIS A 178 -1.33 -2.71 -0.91
CA HIS A 178 -0.26 -3.62 -1.30
C HIS A 178 0.59 -4.06 -0.10
N THR A 179 0.96 -3.11 0.77
CA THR A 179 1.81 -3.35 1.94
C THR A 179 1.04 -3.99 3.10
N HIS A 180 -0.24 -3.67 3.24
CA HIS A 180 -1.11 -4.17 4.31
C HIS A 180 -2.50 -4.58 3.80
N PRO A 181 -2.63 -5.73 3.10
CA PRO A 181 -3.90 -6.14 2.47
C PRO A 181 -5.08 -6.33 3.43
N GLN A 182 -4.80 -6.51 4.72
CA GLN A 182 -5.81 -6.73 5.78
C GLN A 182 -6.29 -5.42 6.43
N ILE A 183 -5.65 -4.30 6.10
CA ILE A 183 -5.91 -2.99 6.72
C ILE A 183 -6.93 -2.25 5.85
N ASN A 184 -8.16 -2.16 6.36
CA ASN A 184 -9.21 -1.31 5.79
C ASN A 184 -9.28 0.00 6.57
N GLU A 185 -8.19 0.75 6.57
CA GLU A 185 -8.11 2.00 7.32
C GLU A 185 -8.44 3.20 6.43
N ASN A 186 -9.24 4.10 6.98
CA ASN A 186 -9.53 5.37 6.34
C ASN A 186 -8.40 6.35 6.64
N ILE A 187 -7.83 6.92 5.59
CA ILE A 187 -6.86 8.02 5.69
C ILE A 187 -7.55 9.35 5.42
N SER A 188 -7.13 10.40 6.13
CA SER A 188 -7.54 11.79 5.92
C SER A 188 -6.35 12.57 5.39
N VAL A 189 -6.51 13.29 4.29
CA VAL A 189 -5.45 14.16 3.75
C VAL A 189 -5.85 15.61 3.96
N CYS A 190 -4.96 16.43 4.50
CA CYS A 190 -5.20 17.86 4.68
C CYS A 190 -3.99 18.73 4.36
N VAL A 191 -4.27 19.89 3.77
CA VAL A 191 -3.32 20.98 3.56
C VAL A 191 -3.52 21.98 4.69
N LYS A 192 -2.44 22.23 5.44
CA LYS A 192 -2.39 23.29 6.43
C LYS A 192 -1.45 24.39 5.97
N LEU A 193 -1.85 25.65 6.12
CA LEU A 193 -1.04 26.80 5.75
C LEU A 193 -0.53 27.51 6.99
N LEU A 194 0.66 28.10 6.85
CA LEU A 194 1.18 29.08 7.80
C LEU A 194 0.56 30.44 7.48
N ILE A 195 0.09 31.12 8.52
CA ILE A 195 -0.49 32.46 8.41
C ILE A 195 0.17 33.38 9.43
N SER A 196 0.52 34.60 9.02
CA SER A 196 1.04 35.61 9.92
C SER A 196 -0.05 36.12 10.85
N SER A 197 0.34 36.59 12.03
CA SER A 197 -0.60 37.18 13.00
C SER A 197 -1.30 38.42 12.46
N GLU A 198 -0.62 39.21 11.64
CA GLU A 198 -1.20 40.38 10.95
C GLU A 198 -2.35 39.96 10.05
N ARG A 199 -2.11 39.00 9.15
CA ARG A 199 -3.13 38.52 8.22
C ARG A 199 -4.27 37.82 8.94
N LEU A 200 -3.96 37.06 9.99
CA LEU A 200 -4.98 36.45 10.82
C LEU A 200 -5.87 37.49 11.48
N LEU A 201 -5.31 38.59 11.98
CA LEU A 201 -6.07 39.72 12.53
C LEU A 201 -6.94 40.40 11.47
N ASP A 202 -6.53 40.46 10.21
CA ASP A 202 -7.40 40.97 9.14
C ASP A 202 -8.61 40.07 8.91
N ILE A 203 -8.41 38.74 8.93
CA ILE A 203 -9.46 37.76 8.65
C ILE A 203 -10.45 37.65 9.81
N VAL A 204 -9.95 37.56 11.05
CA VAL A 204 -10.79 37.26 12.23
C VAL A 204 -10.83 38.37 13.28
N GLY A 205 -10.02 39.41 13.16
CA GLY A 205 -9.85 40.42 14.21
C GLY A 205 -11.11 41.23 14.53
N THR A 206 -12.06 41.35 13.61
CA THR A 206 -13.37 41.97 13.90
C THR A 206 -14.22 41.13 14.87
N ARG A 207 -13.92 39.83 15.01
CA ARG A 207 -14.66 38.87 15.85
C ARG A 207 -13.98 38.61 17.20
N LEU A 208 -12.79 39.16 17.43
CA LEU A 208 -11.98 38.89 18.61
C LEU A 208 -12.01 40.05 19.62
N ASN A 209 -12.01 39.70 20.91
CA ASN A 209 -11.85 40.68 21.99
C ASN A 209 -10.39 41.16 22.11
N SER A 210 -10.15 42.25 22.85
CA SER A 210 -8.83 42.87 22.98
C SER A 210 -7.76 41.92 23.53
N GLN A 211 -8.11 41.04 24.48
CA GLN A 211 -7.18 40.09 25.06
C GLN A 211 -6.76 39.01 24.05
N ALA A 212 -7.72 38.49 23.27
CA ALA A 212 -7.45 37.53 22.21
C ALA A 212 -6.60 38.13 21.08
N LYS A 213 -6.83 39.41 20.75
CA LYS A 213 -5.97 40.14 19.79
C LYS A 213 -4.53 40.28 20.28
N ILE A 214 -4.34 40.60 21.56
CA ILE A 214 -3.01 40.67 22.16
C ILE A 214 -2.34 39.29 22.09
N GLY A 215 -3.06 38.22 22.46
CA GLY A 215 -2.57 36.84 22.34
C GLY A 215 -2.11 36.50 20.92
N LEU A 216 -2.90 36.85 19.90
CA LEU A 216 -2.52 36.64 18.50
C LEU A 216 -1.22 37.35 18.12
N LYS A 217 -1.03 38.60 18.58
CA LYS A 217 0.17 39.39 18.27
C LYS A 217 1.46 38.88 18.94
N THR A 218 1.36 38.08 20.00
CA THR A 218 2.55 37.57 20.69
C THR A 218 3.29 36.48 19.95
N LYS A 219 2.71 35.95 18.87
CA LYS A 219 3.29 34.89 18.04
C LYS A 219 3.46 35.39 16.62
N ASP A 220 4.44 34.87 15.90
CA ASP A 220 4.72 35.33 14.53
C ASP A 220 3.90 34.56 13.49
N LYS A 221 3.71 33.25 13.71
CA LYS A 221 3.08 32.34 12.75
C LYS A 221 2.08 31.40 13.43
N TRP A 222 0.99 31.14 12.73
CA TRP A 222 -0.09 30.23 13.12
C TRP A 222 -0.33 29.21 12.02
N VAL A 223 -0.99 28.09 12.35
CA VAL A 223 -1.36 27.04 11.41
C VAL A 223 -2.87 27.02 11.23
N ILE A 224 -3.34 27.07 9.98
CA ILE A 224 -4.76 26.95 9.64
C ILE A 224 -4.98 25.79 8.66
N THR A 225 -6.06 25.04 8.83
CA THR A 225 -6.45 24.02 7.85
C THR A 225 -7.10 24.69 6.65
N ALA A 226 -6.37 24.81 5.53
CA ALA A 226 -6.87 25.42 4.30
C ALA A 226 -7.72 24.46 3.46
N TYR A 227 -7.36 23.18 3.48
CA TYR A 227 -8.12 22.15 2.77
C TYR A 227 -8.08 20.81 3.50
N ARG A 228 -9.17 20.05 3.44
CA ARG A 228 -9.25 18.65 3.89
C ARG A 228 -10.04 17.85 2.89
N ASP A 229 -9.61 16.61 2.65
CA ASP A 229 -10.23 15.75 1.67
C ASP A 229 -11.73 15.53 1.98
N PRO A 230 -12.61 15.53 0.95
CA PRO A 230 -14.05 15.50 1.16
C PRO A 230 -14.55 14.23 1.85
N LYS A 231 -13.89 13.08 1.66
CA LYS A 231 -14.35 11.78 2.19
C LYS A 231 -14.31 11.76 3.72
N THR A 232 -13.32 12.43 4.31
CA THR A 232 -13.23 12.56 5.77
C THR A 232 -13.92 13.81 6.32
N TYR A 233 -14.18 14.80 5.45
CA TYR A 233 -14.88 16.03 5.79
C TYR A 233 -16.42 15.91 5.75
N SER A 234 -16.98 15.22 4.75
CA SER A 234 -18.43 15.08 4.51
C SER A 234 -19.15 14.41 5.69
N ASP A 235 -18.46 13.50 6.38
CA ASP A 235 -19.07 12.69 7.44
C ASP A 235 -19.21 13.45 8.77
N LYS A 236 -18.48 14.57 8.98
CA LYS A 236 -18.40 15.21 10.31
C LYS A 236 -18.31 16.75 10.34
N LYS A 237 -18.32 17.47 9.21
CA LYS A 237 -18.18 18.95 9.17
C LYS A 237 -16.99 19.45 10.03
N ARG A 238 -15.80 18.91 9.81
CA ARG A 238 -14.58 19.29 10.56
C ARG A 238 -14.12 20.70 10.21
N GLU A 239 -13.26 21.30 11.04
CA GLU A 239 -12.81 22.70 10.91
C GLU A 239 -11.90 22.95 9.69
N VAL A 240 -12.49 23.31 8.54
CA VAL A 240 -11.74 23.95 7.44
C VAL A 240 -11.87 25.45 7.61
N SER A 241 -10.75 26.16 7.67
CA SER A 241 -10.69 27.62 7.78
C SER A 241 -11.40 28.26 8.99
N HIS A 242 -11.75 27.47 10.01
CA HIS A 242 -12.51 27.94 11.18
C HIS A 242 -11.69 27.99 12.47
N VAL A 243 -10.68 27.15 12.59
CA VAL A 243 -9.85 27.04 13.78
C VAL A 243 -8.39 27.20 13.39
N VAL A 244 -7.67 27.92 14.23
CA VAL A 244 -6.28 28.30 14.03
C VAL A 244 -5.49 27.80 15.22
N TYR A 245 -4.32 27.27 14.93
CA TYR A 245 -3.50 26.53 15.87
C TYR A 245 -2.12 27.17 16.04
N GLU A 246 -1.61 27.09 17.25
CA GLU A 246 -0.26 27.48 17.62
C GLU A 246 0.74 26.40 17.19
N ILE A 247 1.84 26.81 16.56
CA ILE A 247 2.89 25.86 16.16
C ILE A 247 3.46 25.13 17.39
N ASP A 248 3.70 25.86 18.49
CA ASP A 248 4.33 25.33 19.70
C ASP A 248 3.47 24.33 20.48
N GLN A 249 2.15 24.35 20.27
CA GLN A 249 1.21 23.45 20.96
C GLN A 249 0.84 22.23 20.10
N ASN A 250 1.56 22.01 19.00
CA ASN A 250 1.36 20.88 18.11
C ASN A 250 2.71 20.23 17.76
N THR A 251 3.03 19.09 18.40
CA THR A 251 4.35 18.45 18.33
C THR A 251 4.81 18.17 16.89
N ALA A 252 3.91 17.78 15.98
CA ALA A 252 4.27 17.52 14.59
C ALA A 252 4.76 18.79 13.87
N TYR A 253 4.02 19.90 14.00
CA TYR A 253 4.37 21.17 13.35
C TYR A 253 5.56 21.83 14.02
N MET A 254 5.65 21.78 15.35
CA MET A 254 6.80 22.27 16.10
C MET A 254 8.10 21.60 15.61
N ASN A 255 8.12 20.28 15.49
CA ASN A 255 9.30 19.55 15.06
C ASN A 255 9.76 19.93 13.65
N ILE A 256 8.81 20.16 12.73
CA ILE A 256 9.11 20.50 11.35
C ILE A 256 9.54 21.95 11.22
N PHE A 257 8.76 22.90 11.75
CA PHE A 257 8.99 24.33 11.54
C PHE A 257 10.14 24.89 12.39
N LYS A 258 10.52 24.23 13.48
CA LYS A 258 11.76 24.56 14.24
C LYS A 258 13.00 23.85 13.69
N GLY A 259 12.90 23.15 12.56
CA GLY A 259 14.03 22.46 11.93
C GLY A 259 14.56 21.26 12.71
N LEU A 260 13.79 20.71 13.66
CA LEU A 260 14.19 19.54 14.44
C LEU A 260 14.07 18.24 13.64
N LYS A 261 13.14 18.21 12.66
CA LYS A 261 12.93 17.07 11.75
C LYS A 261 12.54 17.55 10.36
N GLU A 262 12.92 16.80 9.33
CA GLU A 262 12.51 17.08 7.95
C GLU A 262 11.04 16.73 7.68
N CYS A 263 10.52 15.73 8.39
CA CYS A 263 9.13 15.32 8.38
C CYS A 263 8.76 14.76 9.77
N PHE A 264 7.47 14.54 10.00
CA PHE A 264 6.98 13.88 11.19
C PHE A 264 6.19 12.64 10.78
N LEU A 265 6.67 11.45 11.12
CA LEU A 265 5.98 10.18 10.90
C LEU A 265 5.83 9.47 12.24
N ASN A 266 4.61 9.03 12.56
CA ASN A 266 4.37 8.18 13.71
C ASN A 266 3.12 7.30 13.47
N ASN A 267 3.25 6.00 13.73
CA ASN A 267 2.19 5.02 13.51
C ASN A 267 1.27 4.80 14.73
N ASN A 268 1.69 5.29 15.89
CA ASN A 268 0.94 5.22 17.14
C ASN A 268 1.37 6.36 18.08
N LEU A 269 0.69 7.49 17.98
CA LEU A 269 0.94 8.71 18.74
C LEU A 269 0.82 8.51 20.25
N LYS A 270 0.15 7.45 20.71
CA LYS A 270 0.10 7.11 22.14
C LYS A 270 1.44 6.64 22.69
N ASP A 271 2.36 6.17 21.83
CA ASP A 271 3.71 5.76 22.24
C ASP A 271 4.58 6.97 22.59
N LEU A 272 4.12 8.18 22.27
CA LEU A 272 4.75 9.43 22.68
C LEU A 272 4.22 9.94 24.02
N GLU A 273 3.23 9.26 24.64
CA GLU A 273 2.64 9.61 25.93
C GLU A 273 2.38 11.13 26.08
N ASP A 274 2.86 11.75 27.16
CA ASP A 274 2.71 13.18 27.45
C ASP A 274 3.60 14.08 26.55
N ALA A 275 4.47 13.51 25.71
CA ALA A 275 5.34 14.28 24.82
C ALA A 275 4.65 14.68 23.50
N TYR A 276 3.49 14.11 23.17
CA TYR A 276 2.71 14.52 22.01
C TYR A 276 1.63 15.53 22.39
N LEU A 277 1.89 16.79 22.04
CA LEU A 277 0.99 17.92 22.20
C LEU A 277 0.16 18.12 20.93
N ASN A 278 -1.12 18.40 21.13
CA ASN A 278 -2.05 18.80 20.08
C ASN A 278 -3.19 19.62 20.68
N GLU A 279 -3.45 20.80 20.11
CA GLU A 279 -4.46 21.71 20.65
C GLU A 279 -5.90 21.24 20.44
N ASN A 280 -6.15 20.31 19.51
CA ASN A 280 -7.48 19.72 19.39
C ASN A 280 -7.64 18.65 20.49
N PRO A 281 -8.42 18.88 21.55
CA PRO A 281 -8.51 17.95 22.69
C PRO A 281 -9.16 16.61 22.32
N ASN A 282 -9.75 16.49 21.13
CA ASN A 282 -10.39 15.27 20.62
C ASN A 282 -9.59 14.62 19.49
N TRP A 283 -8.32 15.01 19.28
CA TRP A 283 -7.49 14.48 18.19
C TRP A 283 -7.40 12.94 18.22
N ASP A 284 -7.31 12.36 19.42
CA ASP A 284 -7.14 10.92 19.67
C ASP A 284 -8.37 10.08 19.28
N ARG A 285 -9.54 10.71 19.20
CA ARG A 285 -10.79 10.11 18.68
C ARG A 285 -10.82 10.07 17.15
N HIS A 286 -9.88 10.75 16.51
CA HIS A 286 -9.90 11.02 15.08
C HIS A 286 -8.76 10.34 14.36
N TYR A 287 -7.61 10.23 15.02
CA TYR A 287 -6.44 9.55 14.50
C TYR A 287 -5.48 9.20 15.64
N ASN A 288 -4.64 8.21 15.38
CA ASN A 288 -3.49 7.85 16.22
C ASN A 288 -2.24 7.56 15.39
N ALA A 289 -2.32 7.61 14.06
CA ALA A 289 -1.18 7.56 13.16
C ALA A 289 -1.19 8.81 12.28
N THR A 290 -0.02 9.39 12.02
CA THR A 290 0.10 10.59 11.18
C THR A 290 1.43 10.64 10.43
N VAL A 291 1.39 11.20 9.23
CA VAL A 291 2.55 11.64 8.46
C VAL A 291 2.37 13.10 8.10
N VAL A 292 3.35 13.93 8.41
CA VAL A 292 3.34 15.37 8.11
C VAL A 292 4.63 15.72 7.41
N VAL A 293 4.52 16.37 6.25
CA VAL A 293 5.65 16.90 5.49
C VAL A 293 5.48 18.41 5.30
N PRO A 294 6.57 19.20 5.33
CA PRO A 294 6.49 20.63 5.08
C PRO A 294 6.18 20.93 3.62
N ILE A 295 5.39 21.97 3.39
CA ILE A 295 5.26 22.66 2.10
C ILE A 295 6.22 23.84 2.19
N ARG A 296 7.37 23.74 1.54
CA ARG A 296 8.47 24.70 1.67
C ARG A 296 9.27 24.81 0.39
N TYR A 297 10.00 25.89 0.24
CA TYR A 297 11.04 26.02 -0.78
C TYR A 297 12.37 26.39 -0.10
N GLU A 298 13.46 26.07 -0.76
CA GLU A 298 14.80 26.42 -0.29
C GLU A 298 15.21 27.77 -0.86
N LEU A 299 15.83 28.60 -0.02
CA LEU A 299 16.51 29.83 -0.41
C LEU A 299 18.00 29.48 -0.55
N THR A 300 18.44 29.08 -1.74
CA THR A 300 19.84 28.67 -1.97
C THR A 300 20.83 29.74 -1.54
N SER A 301 20.48 31.02 -1.71
CA SER A 301 21.30 32.15 -1.24
C SER A 301 21.58 32.17 0.27
N LEU A 302 20.72 31.58 1.10
CA LEU A 302 20.83 31.59 2.57
C LEU A 302 20.99 30.19 3.17
N GLY A 303 20.74 29.12 2.39
CA GLY A 303 20.65 27.76 2.91
C GLY A 303 19.49 27.57 3.89
N GLU A 304 18.48 28.42 3.82
CA GLU A 304 17.31 28.43 4.71
C GLU A 304 16.06 27.97 3.96
N TYR A 305 15.10 27.40 4.69
CA TYR A 305 13.81 27.00 4.14
C TYR A 305 12.74 28.03 4.50
N GLU A 306 12.02 28.51 3.48
CA GLU A 306 10.79 29.26 3.69
C GLU A 306 9.60 28.29 3.66
N PHE A 307 8.73 28.37 4.66
CA PHE A 307 7.60 27.46 4.83
C PHE A 307 6.29 28.15 4.48
N PHE A 308 5.51 27.52 3.61
CA PHE A 308 4.13 27.90 3.32
C PHE A 308 3.13 27.15 4.21
N GLY A 309 3.51 25.98 4.73
CA GLY A 309 2.58 25.13 5.45
C GLY A 309 3.07 23.69 5.58
N ALA A 310 2.11 22.77 5.70
CA ALA A 310 2.36 21.34 5.75
C ALA A 310 1.24 20.55 5.08
N LEU A 311 1.60 19.45 4.44
CA LEU A 311 0.69 18.41 3.98
C LEU A 311 0.69 17.30 5.02
N ALA A 312 -0.49 16.99 5.56
CA ALA A 312 -0.64 15.98 6.60
C ALA A 312 -1.60 14.88 6.16
N VAL A 313 -1.26 13.65 6.53
CA VAL A 313 -2.12 12.47 6.41
C VAL A 313 -2.30 11.85 7.78
N ASP A 314 -3.56 11.71 8.17
CA ASP A 314 -3.96 11.17 9.47
C ASP A 314 -4.75 9.87 9.28
N SER A 315 -4.56 8.89 10.14
CA SER A 315 -5.37 7.67 10.16
C SER A 315 -5.65 7.19 11.58
N LEU A 316 -6.82 6.58 11.75
CA LEU A 316 -7.18 5.86 12.98
C LEU A 316 -6.72 4.40 12.86
N ASN A 317 -5.42 4.18 13.01
CA ASN A 317 -4.77 2.87 13.00
C ASN A 317 -5.19 2.02 14.23
N LYS A 318 -6.31 1.30 14.10
CA LYS A 318 -6.87 0.48 15.19
C LYS A 318 -5.97 -0.71 15.53
N SER A 319 -5.28 -1.23 14.52
CA SER A 319 -4.40 -2.39 14.66
C SER A 319 -3.07 -2.06 15.34
N LYS A 320 -2.72 -0.76 15.47
CA LYS A 320 -1.41 -0.28 15.93
C LYS A 320 -0.24 -0.88 15.14
N SER A 321 -0.47 -1.22 13.87
CA SER A 321 0.58 -1.72 12.98
C SER A 321 1.49 -0.59 12.51
N GLU A 322 2.63 -0.93 11.91
CA GLU A 322 3.43 0.01 11.13
C GLU A 322 2.71 0.36 9.82
N LEU A 323 1.71 1.25 9.90
CA LEU A 323 0.85 1.62 8.77
C LEU A 323 1.60 2.46 7.72
N PHE A 324 2.31 3.49 8.17
CA PHE A 324 3.07 4.42 7.35
C PHE A 324 4.56 4.10 7.43
N ASN A 325 5.23 4.21 6.28
CA ASN A 325 6.65 3.99 6.13
C ASN A 325 7.30 5.15 5.32
N GLU A 326 8.57 5.00 4.98
CA GLU A 326 9.29 6.02 4.20
C GLU A 326 8.67 6.27 2.81
N ASP A 327 8.13 5.25 2.14
CA ASP A 327 7.45 5.44 0.85
C ASP A 327 6.26 6.40 0.98
N CYS A 328 5.51 6.34 2.09
CA CYS A 328 4.42 7.28 2.38
C CYS A 328 4.95 8.71 2.51
N VAL A 329 6.11 8.90 3.14
CA VAL A 329 6.77 10.21 3.24
C VAL A 329 7.15 10.72 1.86
N TYR A 330 7.72 9.87 0.99
CA TYR A 330 8.08 10.27 -0.36
C TYR A 330 6.86 10.70 -1.19
N ILE A 331 5.76 9.92 -1.17
CA ILE A 331 4.51 10.27 -1.86
C ILE A 331 4.03 11.66 -1.42
N LEU A 332 4.03 11.92 -0.11
CA LEU A 332 3.61 13.19 0.46
C LEU A 332 4.56 14.33 0.10
N ALA A 333 5.87 14.10 0.20
CA ALA A 333 6.88 15.10 -0.07
C ALA A 333 6.81 15.61 -1.51
N HIS A 334 6.59 14.72 -2.49
CA HIS A 334 6.39 15.12 -3.89
C HIS A 334 5.18 16.03 -4.07
N ALA A 335 4.06 15.68 -3.45
CA ALA A 335 2.86 16.50 -3.49
C ALA A 335 3.06 17.86 -2.79
N ALA A 336 3.81 17.88 -1.69
CA ALA A 336 4.15 19.09 -0.97
C ALA A 336 5.10 20.02 -1.75
N ASP A 337 6.09 19.46 -2.46
CA ASP A 337 6.96 20.24 -3.34
C ASP A 337 6.17 20.84 -4.52
N PHE A 338 5.21 20.08 -5.09
CA PHE A 338 4.31 20.61 -6.11
C PHE A 338 3.42 21.76 -5.59
N LEU A 339 2.86 21.60 -4.39
CA LEU A 339 2.12 22.68 -3.71
C LEU A 339 3.00 23.90 -3.47
N ALA A 340 4.26 23.71 -3.07
CA ALA A 340 5.19 24.82 -2.86
C ALA A 340 5.43 25.60 -4.16
N ASN A 341 5.67 24.90 -5.27
CA ASN A 341 5.85 25.55 -6.57
C ASN A 341 4.61 26.32 -7.01
N PHE A 342 3.43 25.74 -6.79
CA PHE A 342 2.16 26.38 -7.10
C PHE A 342 1.96 27.66 -6.27
N PHE A 343 2.15 27.57 -4.96
CA PHE A 343 1.98 28.72 -4.07
C PHE A 343 3.01 29.81 -4.34
N LEU A 344 4.25 29.43 -4.64
CA LEU A 344 5.27 30.38 -5.06
C LEU A 344 4.86 31.09 -6.35
N SER A 345 4.32 30.37 -7.33
CA SER A 345 3.89 30.96 -8.61
C SER A 345 2.78 32.00 -8.40
N ILE A 346 1.83 31.74 -7.49
CA ILE A 346 0.80 32.73 -7.12
C ILE A 346 1.45 33.96 -6.50
N ALA A 347 2.37 33.76 -5.56
CA ALA A 347 3.03 34.88 -4.88
C ALA A 347 3.85 35.73 -5.85
N LEU A 348 4.59 35.10 -6.78
CA LEU A 348 5.35 35.79 -7.82
C LEU A 348 4.48 36.54 -8.82
N PHE A 349 3.34 35.96 -9.23
CA PHE A 349 2.42 36.61 -10.16
C PHE A 349 1.95 37.97 -9.63
N ARG A 350 1.60 38.03 -8.34
CA ARG A 350 1.13 39.26 -7.68
C ARG A 350 2.20 40.35 -7.58
N MET A 351 3.45 39.95 -7.35
CA MET A 351 4.56 40.91 -7.33
C MET A 351 4.78 41.60 -8.68
N CYS A 352 4.38 40.97 -9.79
CA CYS A 352 4.39 41.61 -11.11
C CYS A 352 3.25 42.63 -11.23
N ASP A 353 2.05 42.30 -10.79
CA ASP A 353 0.87 43.18 -10.85
C ASP A 353 1.04 44.46 -10.01
N GLU A 354 1.71 44.37 -8.85
CA GLU A 354 2.00 45.52 -7.99
C GLU A 354 3.00 46.52 -8.59
N LYS A 355 3.84 46.09 -9.53
CA LYS A 355 4.82 46.98 -10.20
C LYS A 355 4.25 47.75 -11.38
N GLU A 356 3.09 47.32 -11.89
CA GLU A 356 2.41 47.98 -13.01
C GLU A 356 1.40 49.04 -12.58
N ASN A 357 1.03 49.06 -11.29
CA ASN A 357 0.20 50.10 -10.66
C ASN A 357 1.05 51.09 -9.88
#